data_AF-A0A367KDF3-F1
#
_entry.id   AF-A0A367KDF3-F1
#
_cell.length_a   1.000
_cell.length_b   1.000
_cell.length_c   1.000
_cell.angle_alpha   90.00
_cell.angle_beta   90.00
_cell.angle_gamma   90.00
#
_symmetry.space_group_name_H-M   'P 1'
#
loop_
_entity.id
_entity.type
_entity.pdbx_description
1 polymer ?
#
loop_
_entity_poly.entity_id
_entity_poly.type
_entity_poly.pdbx_seq_one_letter_code
_entity_poly.pdbx_strand_id
1 'polypeptide(L)'
;MTNEGRDSCGAKAQMKRERNAKQNQKKEGASQLKANAAAKNIICKTCFQTFLCTSREKALTEHAQNKHNKTMKECFPDYAPPS
;
A
#
# COMPACT_ATOMS: atom_id res chain seq x y z
N MET A 1 -4.33 41.85 44.15
CA MET A 1 -4.91 40.62 43.57
C MET A 1 -4.62 40.61 42.08
N THR A 2 -3.76 39.68 41.65
CA THR A 2 -3.26 39.44 40.29
C THR A 2 -4.32 38.79 39.40
N ASN A 3 -4.57 39.32 38.18
CA ASN A 3 -4.97 38.55 36.98
C ASN A 3 -5.16 39.53 35.80
N GLU A 4 -4.18 39.82 34.94
CA GLU A 4 -3.63 39.02 33.83
C GLU A 4 -4.65 38.57 32.75
N GLY A 5 -4.59 39.27 31.60
CA GLY A 5 -4.65 38.75 30.23
C GLY A 5 -5.72 37.71 29.87
N ARG A 6 -6.86 38.18 29.34
CA ARG A 6 -7.80 37.35 28.55
C ARG A 6 -7.25 37.18 27.13
N ASP A 7 -6.12 36.50 27.00
CA ASP A 7 -5.48 36.19 25.71
C ASP A 7 -5.79 34.76 25.25
N SER A 8 -6.82 34.66 24.40
CA SER A 8 -6.89 33.77 23.23
C SER A 8 -6.11 32.42 23.24
N CYS A 9 -6.63 31.41 23.94
CA CYS A 9 -6.12 30.02 23.92
C CYS A 9 -7.03 28.97 23.24
N GLY A 10 -8.13 29.37 22.59
CA GLY A 10 -8.97 28.44 21.80
C GLY A 10 -8.46 28.21 20.37
N ALA A 11 -8.14 29.30 19.65
CA ALA A 11 -7.68 29.25 18.27
C ALA A 11 -6.33 28.52 18.10
N LYS A 12 -5.40 28.72 19.05
CA LYS A 12 -4.10 28.04 19.05
C LYS A 12 -4.23 26.52 19.26
N ALA A 13 -5.17 26.09 20.10
CA ALA A 13 -5.44 24.67 20.34
C ALA A 13 -6.10 23.99 19.12
N GLN A 14 -7.03 24.68 18.44
CA GLN A 14 -7.67 24.18 17.24
C GLN A 14 -6.66 24.03 16.07
N MET A 15 -5.80 25.03 15.85
CA MET A 15 -4.74 24.94 14.84
C MET A 15 -3.76 23.78 15.11
N LYS A 16 -3.45 23.49 16.39
CA LYS A 16 -2.58 22.35 16.75
C LYS A 16 -3.25 21.01 16.46
N ARG A 17 -4.54 20.86 16.77
CA ARG A 17 -5.31 19.64 16.45
C ARG A 17 -5.44 19.45 14.94
N GLU A 18 -5.70 20.53 14.21
CA GLU A 18 -5.86 20.48 12.75
C GLU A 18 -4.54 20.17 12.04
N ARG A 19 -3.41 20.69 12.53
CA ARG A 19 -2.07 20.36 12.01
C ARG A 19 -1.69 18.89 12.26
N ASN A 20 -1.98 18.36 13.45
CA ASN A 20 -1.71 16.95 13.78
C ASN A 20 -2.59 15.99 12.94
N ALA A 21 -3.87 16.30 12.72
CA ALA A 21 -4.74 15.49 11.89
C ALA A 21 -4.26 15.43 10.43
N LYS A 22 -3.84 16.56 9.85
CA LYS A 22 -3.28 16.63 8.49
C LYS A 22 -1.93 15.93 8.37
N GLN A 23 -1.11 15.91 9.43
CA GLN A 23 0.15 15.17 9.45
C GLN A 23 -0.04 13.65 9.60
N ASN A 24 -1.09 13.20 10.30
CA ASN A 24 -1.36 11.77 10.45
C ASN A 24 -1.93 11.15 9.16
N GLN A 25 -2.82 11.87 8.48
CA GLN A 25 -3.38 11.44 7.18
C GLN A 25 -2.33 11.26 6.08
N LYS A 26 -1.23 12.03 6.11
CA LYS A 26 -0.14 11.90 5.14
C LYS A 26 0.81 10.72 5.40
N LYS A 27 0.85 10.17 6.62
CA LYS A 27 1.79 9.10 7.00
C LYS A 27 1.25 7.71 6.71
N GLU A 28 -0.06 7.51 6.76
CA GLU A 28 -0.68 6.19 6.55
C GLU A 28 -0.62 5.74 5.08
N GLY A 29 -0.82 6.65 4.12
CA GLY A 29 -0.81 6.31 2.69
C GLY A 29 0.59 6.06 2.09
N ALA A 30 1.57 6.89 2.45
CA ALA A 30 2.91 6.84 1.82
C ALA A 30 3.72 5.60 2.21
N SER A 31 3.54 5.10 3.43
CA SER A 31 4.18 3.87 3.93
C SER A 31 3.59 2.64 3.22
N GLN A 32 2.26 2.58 3.11
CA GLN A 32 1.56 1.48 2.45
C GLN A 32 1.92 1.40 0.96
N LEU A 33 2.00 2.53 0.24
CA LEU A 33 2.38 2.56 -1.18
C LEU A 33 3.80 2.04 -1.41
N LYS A 34 4.75 2.36 -0.52
CA LYS A 34 6.14 1.86 -0.60
C LYS A 34 6.23 0.37 -0.25
N ALA A 35 5.52 -0.07 0.78
CA ALA A 35 5.42 -1.49 1.12
C ALA A 35 4.79 -2.30 -0.03
N ASN A 36 3.77 -1.75 -0.70
CA ASN A 36 3.16 -2.37 -1.87
C ASN A 36 4.10 -2.38 -3.10
N ALA A 37 4.94 -1.35 -3.28
CA ALA A 37 5.94 -1.34 -4.34
C ALA A 37 7.02 -2.40 -4.12
N ALA A 38 7.50 -2.56 -2.88
CA ALA A 38 8.42 -3.64 -2.50
C ALA A 38 7.77 -5.03 -2.54
N ALA A 39 6.44 -5.10 -2.49
CA ALA A 39 5.69 -6.34 -2.63
C ALA A 39 5.50 -6.79 -4.09
N LYS A 40 5.84 -6.02 -5.13
CA LYS A 40 5.65 -6.44 -6.53
C LYS A 40 6.77 -7.37 -7.03
N ASN A 41 6.86 -8.58 -6.49
CA ASN A 41 7.96 -9.51 -6.80
C ASN A 41 7.63 -10.61 -7.82
N ILE A 42 6.37 -10.71 -8.29
CA ILE A 42 5.95 -11.77 -9.22
C ILE A 42 5.70 -11.14 -10.59
N ILE A 43 6.33 -11.66 -11.65
CA ILE A 43 6.20 -11.14 -13.01
C ILE A 43 5.80 -12.28 -13.95
N CYS A 44 4.73 -12.07 -14.72
CA CYS A 44 4.35 -13.02 -15.77
C CYS A 44 5.37 -12.94 -16.92
N LYS A 45 6.01 -14.04 -17.28
CA LYS A 45 7.02 -14.06 -18.37
C LYS A 45 6.40 -14.00 -19.77
N THR A 46 5.08 -14.14 -19.89
CA THR A 46 4.38 -14.08 -21.18
C THR A 46 3.97 -12.66 -21.54
N CYS A 47 3.44 -11.88 -20.60
CA CYS A 47 2.98 -10.50 -20.85
C CYS A 47 3.62 -9.43 -19.97
N PHE A 48 4.60 -9.80 -19.13
CA PHE A 48 5.34 -8.90 -18.24
C PHE A 48 4.46 -8.10 -17.27
N GLN A 49 3.23 -8.55 -17.01
CA GLN A 49 2.40 -8.00 -15.94
C GLN A 49 3.00 -8.31 -14.57
N THR A 50 3.08 -7.29 -13.72
CA THR A 50 3.58 -7.40 -12.35
C THR A 50 2.44 -7.71 -11.39
N PHE A 51 2.65 -8.66 -10.49
CA PHE A 51 1.72 -9.08 -9.44
C PHE A 51 2.35 -8.87 -8.06
N LEU A 52 1.50 -8.76 -7.04
CA LEU A 52 1.95 -8.66 -5.66
C LEU A 52 2.47 -10.02 -5.17
N CYS A 53 3.48 -10.03 -4.31
CA CYS A 53 4.08 -11.23 -3.71
C CYS A 53 3.10 -11.99 -2.81
N THR A 54 2.04 -11.33 -2.37
CA THR A 54 0.93 -11.91 -1.62
C THR A 54 -0.14 -12.53 -2.52
N SER A 55 -0.01 -12.43 -3.86
CA SER A 55 -0.92 -13.09 -4.79
C SER A 55 -0.87 -14.60 -4.62
N ARG A 56 -2.04 -15.18 -4.33
CA ARG A 56 -2.21 -16.62 -4.16
C ARG A 56 -2.16 -17.32 -5.52
N GLU A 57 -1.74 -18.58 -5.51
CA GLU A 57 -1.66 -19.43 -6.71
C GLU A 57 -2.93 -19.39 -7.57
N LYS A 58 -4.12 -19.43 -6.94
CA LYS A 58 -5.40 -19.34 -7.66
C LYS A 58 -5.51 -18.12 -8.59
N ALA A 59 -5.07 -16.95 -8.12
CA ALA A 59 -5.14 -15.72 -8.92
C ALA A 59 -4.14 -15.72 -10.08
N LEU A 60 -2.96 -16.33 -9.89
CA LEU A 60 -1.95 -16.46 -10.95
C LEU A 60 -2.36 -17.51 -11.99
N THR A 61 -2.98 -18.61 -11.56
CA THR A 61 -3.54 -19.63 -12.44
C THR A 61 -4.69 -19.06 -13.28
N GLU A 62 -5.58 -18.28 -12.66
CA GLU A 62 -6.65 -17.60 -13.40
C GLU A 62 -6.08 -16.64 -14.46
N HIS A 63 -5.02 -15.90 -14.15
CA HIS A 63 -4.32 -15.07 -15.14
C HIS A 63 -3.76 -15.91 -16.30
N ALA A 64 -3.03 -16.98 -15.98
CA ALA A 64 -2.42 -17.84 -17.00
C ALA A 64 -3.46 -18.48 -17.93
N GLN A 65 -4.58 -18.96 -17.36
CA GLN A 65 -5.67 -19.59 -18.11
C GLN A 65 -6.46 -18.55 -18.92
N ASN A 66 -6.94 -17.48 -18.30
CA ASN A 66 -7.84 -16.53 -18.97
C ASN A 66 -7.13 -15.58 -19.95
N LYS A 67 -5.82 -15.33 -19.77
CA LYS A 67 -5.06 -14.42 -20.66
C LYS A 67 -4.21 -15.13 -21.68
N HIS A 68 -3.64 -16.28 -21.32
CA HIS A 68 -2.66 -16.97 -22.17
C HIS A 68 -3.09 -18.37 -22.55
N ASN A 69 -4.21 -18.89 -22.03
CA ASN A 69 -4.62 -20.30 -22.14
C ASN A 69 -3.47 -21.27 -21.81
N LYS A 70 -2.60 -20.87 -20.87
CA LYS A 70 -1.40 -21.62 -20.45
C LYS A 70 -1.52 -22.06 -19.00
N THR A 71 -0.64 -22.96 -18.61
CA THR A 71 -0.50 -23.36 -17.21
C THR A 71 0.25 -22.30 -16.42
N MET A 72 -0.01 -22.24 -15.12
CA MET A 72 0.62 -21.30 -14.20
C MET A 72 2.16 -21.43 -14.22
N LYS A 73 2.69 -22.65 -14.32
CA LYS A 73 4.14 -22.92 -14.40
C LYS A 73 4.80 -22.34 -15.66
N GLU A 74 4.07 -22.24 -16.77
CA GLU A 74 4.60 -21.65 -18.01
C GLU A 74 4.63 -20.12 -17.97
N CYS A 75 3.64 -19.50 -17.33
CA CYS A 75 3.60 -18.04 -17.17
C CYS A 75 4.47 -17.54 -16.02
N PHE A 76 4.61 -18.31 -14.94
CA PHE A 76 5.31 -17.94 -13.72
C PHE A 76 6.30 -19.04 -13.29
N PRO A 77 7.39 -19.28 -14.05
CA PRO A 77 8.36 -20.32 -13.73
C PRO A 77 9.12 -20.05 -12.42
N ASP A 78 9.26 -18.77 -12.04
CA ASP A 78 9.98 -18.32 -10.85
C ASP A 78 9.06 -18.20 -9.60
N TYR A 79 7.78 -18.61 -9.70
CA TYR A 79 6.87 -18.54 -8.55
C TYR A 79 7.16 -19.64 -7.54
N ALA A 80 7.66 -19.24 -6.37
CA ALA A 80 7.71 -20.09 -5.19
C ALA A 80 6.58 -19.68 -4.23
N PRO A 81 5.73 -20.62 -3.78
CA PRO A 81 4.77 -20.32 -2.73
C PRO A 81 5.52 -19.88 -1.47
N PRO A 82 5.08 -18.82 -0.78
CA PRO A 82 5.64 -18.47 0.52
C PRO A 82 5.36 -19.62 1.50
N SER A 83 6.43 -20.23 2.02
CA SER A 83 6.37 -21.30 3.03
C SER A 83 5.83 -20.82 4.37
#